data_AF-A0AAW3TXY4-F1
#
_entry.id   AF-A0AAW3TXY4-F1
#
_cell.length_a   1.000
_cell.length_b   1.000
_cell.length_c   1.000
_cell.angle_alpha   90.00
_cell.angle_beta   90.00
_cell.angle_gamma   90.00
#
_symmetry.space_group_name_H-M   'P 1'
#
loop_
_entity.id
_entity.type
_entity.pdbx_description
1 polymer ?
#
loop_
_entity_poly.entity_id
_entity_poly.type
_entity_poly.pdbx_seq_one_letter_code
_entity_poly.pdbx_strand_id
1 'polypeptide(L)'
;MNLARLERLPDWPARMTAEIAAAYMGVSKTTFLNRFGATGVKEGTNTLWAKVQLDSMIAKQFSIKQPRAGAQDRDTSWDDFR
;
A
#
# COMPACT_ATOMS: atom_id res chain seq x y z
N MET A 1 -16.11 18.18 -6.71
CA MET A 1 -14.92 17.65 -6.01
C MET A 1 -13.70 18.30 -6.67
N ASN A 2 -12.93 19.10 -5.94
CA ASN A 2 -11.99 20.10 -6.49
C ASN A 2 -10.63 19.46 -6.82
N LEU A 3 -10.28 19.35 -8.11
CA LEU A 3 -9.06 18.66 -8.60
C LEU A 3 -7.75 19.24 -8.01
N ALA A 4 -7.71 20.55 -7.75
CA ALA A 4 -6.53 21.26 -7.21
C ALA A 4 -6.07 20.76 -5.82
N ARG A 5 -6.92 20.02 -5.09
CA ARG A 5 -6.55 19.40 -3.81
C ARG A 5 -5.74 18.12 -3.99
N LEU A 6 -5.89 17.43 -5.12
CA LEU A 6 -5.20 16.18 -5.41
C LEU A 6 -3.74 16.43 -5.83
N GLU A 7 -3.45 17.58 -6.45
CA GLU A 7 -2.10 17.97 -6.93
C GLU A 7 -1.11 18.32 -5.80
N ARG A 8 -1.58 18.46 -4.55
CA ARG A 8 -0.74 18.74 -3.38
C ARG A 8 -0.54 17.52 -2.48
N LEU A 9 -1.04 16.35 -2.89
CA LEU A 9 -0.73 15.12 -2.17
C LEU A 9 0.76 14.81 -2.40
N PRO A 10 1.53 14.52 -1.33
CA PRO A 10 2.91 14.09 -1.53
C PRO A 10 2.92 12.83 -2.39
N ASP A 11 3.83 12.77 -3.36
CA ASP A 11 4.07 11.53 -4.10
C ASP A 11 4.63 10.50 -3.10
N TRP A 12 3.78 9.55 -2.73
CA TRP A 12 4.12 8.58 -1.71
C TRP A 12 4.99 7.48 -2.33
N PRO A 13 6.10 7.09 -1.68
CA PRO A 13 7.01 6.11 -2.25
C PRO A 13 6.34 4.74 -2.41
N ALA A 14 6.76 3.99 -3.43
CA ALA A 14 6.20 2.66 -3.70
C ALA A 14 6.36 1.68 -2.52
N ARG A 15 7.46 1.82 -1.76
CA ARG A 15 7.74 1.09 -0.51
C ARG A 15 7.95 2.10 0.63
N MET A 16 7.26 1.89 1.74
CA MET A 16 7.22 2.80 2.88
C MET A 16 7.78 2.13 4.13
N THR A 17 8.55 2.88 4.93
CA THR A 17 8.90 2.51 6.30
C THR A 17 7.68 2.67 7.22
N ALA A 18 7.76 2.16 8.45
CA ALA A 18 6.67 2.26 9.42
C ALA A 18 6.20 3.72 9.67
N GLU A 19 7.12 4.69 9.63
CA GLU A 19 6.79 6.10 9.85
C GLU A 19 6.00 6.70 8.67
N ILE A 20 6.47 6.45 7.44
CA ILE A 20 5.79 6.93 6.24
C ILE A 20 4.46 6.21 6.05
N ALA A 21 4.41 4.90 6.30
CA ALA A 21 3.18 4.13 6.21
C ALA A 21 2.13 4.57 7.26
N ALA A 22 2.56 4.90 8.48
CA ALA A 22 1.67 5.43 9.50
C ALA A 22 1.12 6.82 9.11
N ALA A 23 1.96 7.70 8.57
CA ALA A 23 1.55 8.99 8.04
C ALA A 23 0.57 8.85 6.87
N TYR A 24 0.84 7.91 5.94
CA TYR A 24 -0.05 7.58 4.83
C TYR A 24 -1.44 7.15 5.30
N MET A 25 -1.48 6.31 6.33
CA MET A 25 -2.71 5.77 6.91
C MET A 25 -3.40 6.75 7.88
N GLY A 26 -2.79 7.90 8.18
CA GLY A 26 -3.33 8.90 9.11
C GLY A 26 -3.37 8.44 10.58
N VAL A 27 -2.45 7.59 11.02
CA VAL A 27 -2.40 7.03 12.39
C VAL A 27 -1.01 7.18 13.01
N SER A 28 -0.92 6.98 14.33
CA SER A 28 0.38 6.95 15.02
C SER A 28 1.22 5.72 14.59
N LYS A 29 2.56 5.83 14.62
CA LYS A 29 3.49 4.72 14.32
C LYS A 29 3.20 3.48 15.17
N THR A 30 2.96 3.66 16.47
CA THR A 30 2.66 2.56 17.40
C THR A 30 1.35 1.88 17.04
N THR A 31 0.30 2.66 16.76
CA THR A 31 -1.00 2.11 16.31
C THR A 31 -0.85 1.35 15.00
N PHE A 32 -0.07 1.88 14.06
CA PHE A 32 0.22 1.23 12.79
C PHE A 32 0.93 -0.11 12.99
N LEU A 33 2.02 -0.14 13.76
CA LEU A 33 2.78 -1.36 14.01
C LEU A 33 1.96 -2.41 14.77
N ASN A 34 1.13 -2.01 15.74
CA ASN A 34 0.27 -2.95 16.47
C ASN A 34 -0.78 -3.62 15.58
N ARG A 35 -1.28 -2.91 14.55
CA ARG A 35 -2.35 -3.43 13.67
C ARG A 35 -1.80 -4.09 12.40
N PHE A 36 -0.77 -3.52 11.81
CA PHE A 36 -0.26 -3.89 10.47
C PHE A 36 1.19 -4.36 10.49
N GLY A 37 1.84 -4.38 11.66
CA GLY A 37 3.23 -4.82 11.84
C GLY A 37 3.51 -6.17 11.17
N ALA A 38 2.64 -7.14 11.41
CA ALA A 38 2.76 -8.51 10.89
C ALA A 38 2.58 -8.62 9.38
N THR A 39 2.07 -7.59 8.71
CA THR A 39 1.80 -7.62 7.26
C THR A 39 2.97 -7.06 6.45
N GLY A 40 3.92 -6.39 7.08
CA GLY A 40 5.06 -5.82 6.38
C GLY A 40 6.06 -6.89 5.95
N VAL A 41 6.82 -6.58 4.90
CA VAL A 41 7.90 -7.44 4.41
C VAL A 41 9.20 -7.01 5.07
N LYS A 42 9.91 -7.98 5.66
CA LYS A 42 11.21 -7.73 6.28
C LYS A 42 12.29 -7.69 5.20
N GLU A 43 12.98 -6.55 5.10
CA GLU A 43 14.09 -6.29 4.18
C GLU A 43 15.31 -5.86 5.03
N GLY A 44 16.19 -6.83 5.32
CA GLY A 44 17.30 -6.64 6.24
C GLY A 44 16.83 -6.30 7.67
N THR A 45 17.27 -5.15 8.18
CA THR A 45 16.91 -4.65 9.52
C THR A 45 15.54 -3.96 9.53
N ASN A 46 15.00 -3.58 8.37
CA ASN A 46 13.77 -2.80 8.27
C ASN A 46 12.57 -3.66 7.87
N THR A 47 11.39 -3.24 8.31
CA THR A 47 10.12 -3.74 7.77
C THR A 47 9.53 -2.66 6.87
N LEU A 48 9.14 -3.07 5.66
CA LEU A 48 8.59 -2.19 4.63
C LEU A 48 7.18 -2.62 4.24
N TRP A 49 6.37 -1.65 3.83
CA TRP A 49 5.02 -1.86 3.31
C TRP A 49 4.92 -1.29 1.92
N ALA A 50 4.32 -2.04 1.00
CA ALA A 50 4.05 -1.51 -0.34
C ALA A 50 2.84 -0.59 -0.32
N LYS A 51 2.87 0.50 -1.09
CA LYS A 51 1.72 1.41 -1.22
C LYS A 51 0.44 0.66 -1.62
N VAL A 52 0.54 -0.23 -2.62
CA VAL A 52 -0.58 -1.06 -3.10
C VAL A 52 -1.19 -1.95 -2.02
N GLN A 53 -0.35 -2.43 -1.09
CA GLN A 53 -0.79 -3.22 0.05
C GLN A 53 -1.58 -2.35 1.03
N LEU A 54 -1.06 -1.17 1.36
CA LEU A 54 -1.73 -0.22 2.26
C LEU A 54 -3.06 0.26 1.68
N ASP A 55 -3.10 0.58 0.37
CA ASP A 55 -4.33 0.92 -0.34
C ASP A 55 -5.40 -0.17 -0.21
N SER A 56 -4.99 -1.44 -0.35
CA SER A 56 -5.87 -2.59 -0.18
C SER A 56 -6.42 -2.72 1.24
N MET A 57 -5.62 -2.37 2.25
CA MET A 57 -6.04 -2.36 3.65
C MET A 57 -7.04 -1.25 3.94
N ILE A 58 -6.80 -0.05 3.44
CA ILE A 58 -7.73 1.10 3.57
C ILE A 58 -9.07 0.71 2.95
N ALA A 59 -9.08 0.19 1.73
CA ALA A 59 -10.32 -0.12 1.06
C ALA A 59 -11.13 -1.21 1.77
N LYS A 60 -10.48 -2.22 2.35
CA LYS A 60 -11.14 -3.22 3.20
C LYS A 60 -11.77 -2.58 4.44
N GLN A 61 -11.10 -1.64 5.09
CA GLN A 61 -11.61 -0.96 6.30
C GLN A 61 -12.84 -0.09 6.01
N PHE A 62 -12.83 0.63 4.90
CA PHE A 62 -13.92 1.53 4.53
C PHE A 62 -14.99 0.87 3.66
N SER A 63 -14.92 -0.45 3.44
CA SER A 63 -15.82 -1.18 2.54
C SER A 63 -15.92 -0.56 1.13
N ILE A 64 -14.82 0.05 0.67
CA ILE A 64 -14.76 0.69 -0.64
C ILE A 64 -14.46 -0.41 -1.66
N LYS A 65 -15.29 -0.55 -2.70
CA LYS A 65 -14.97 -1.41 -3.85
C LYS A 65 -13.72 -0.85 -4.52
N GLN A 66 -12.57 -1.48 -4.32
CA GLN A 66 -11.38 -1.10 -5.08
C GLN A 66 -11.61 -1.40 -6.56
N PRO A 67 -11.36 -0.44 -7.45
CA PRO A 67 -11.15 -0.79 -8.85
C PRO A 67 -9.92 -1.69 -8.88
N ARG A 68 -10.11 -2.98 -9.19
CA ARG A 68 -8.99 -3.87 -9.49
C ARG A 68 -8.25 -3.24 -10.67
N ALA A 69 -6.98 -2.88 -10.49
CA ALA A 69 -6.13 -2.56 -11.61
C ALA A 69 -6.11 -3.80 -12.53
N GLY A 70 -6.67 -3.67 -13.73
CA GLY A 70 -6.56 -4.62 -14.84
C GLY A 70 -6.90 -6.07 -14.53
N ALA A 71 -8.19 -6.42 -14.53
CA ALA A 71 -8.61 -7.80 -14.79
C ALA A 71 -8.63 -8.09 -16.31
N GLN A 72 -7.53 -7.78 -16.99
CA GLN A 72 -7.31 -8.15 -18.39
C GLN A 72 -5.81 -8.40 -18.57
N ASP A 73 -5.49 -9.58 -19.09
CA ASP A 73 -4.16 -10.16 -19.29
C ASP A 73 -3.42 -10.64 -18.03
N ARG A 74 -3.83 -11.83 -17.54
CA ARG A 74 -2.86 -12.81 -17.03
C ARG A 74 -1.96 -13.21 -18.20
N ASP A 75 -0.95 -12.39 -18.46
CA ASP A 75 0.09 -12.72 -19.42
C ASP A 75 0.87 -13.92 -18.84
N THR A 76 0.60 -15.09 -19.39
CA THR A 76 1.11 -16.38 -18.89
C THR A 76 2.51 -16.68 -19.46
N SER A 77 3.17 -15.66 -20.02
CA SER A 77 4.40 -15.80 -20.82
C SER A 77 5.65 -16.18 -20.02
N TRP A 78 5.60 -16.23 -18.68
CA TRP A 78 6.77 -16.52 -17.83
C TRP A 78 6.81 -17.96 -17.27
N ASP A 79 5.82 -18.80 -17.56
CA ASP A 79 5.78 -20.21 -17.11
C ASP A 79 6.75 -21.14 -17.86
N ASP A 80 7.48 -20.64 -18.87
CA ASP A 80 8.31 -21.44 -19.78
C ASP A 80 9.77 -21.67 -19.31
N PHE A 81 10.17 -21.18 -18.13
CA PHE A 81 11.54 -21.37 -17.60
C PHE A 81 11.62 -22.47 -16.52
N ARG A 82 11.31 -23.72 -16.86
CA ARG A 82 11.53 -24.89 -15.97
C ARG A 82 12.51 -25.90 -16.55
#